data_AF-A0A8M1MUZ4-F1
#
_entry.id   AF-A0A8M1MUZ4-F1
#
_cell.length_a   1.000
_cell.length_b   1.000
_cell.length_c   1.000
_cell.angle_alpha   90.00
_cell.angle_beta   90.00
_cell.angle_gamma   90.00
#
_symmetry.space_group_name_H-M   'P 1'
#
loop_
_entity.id
_entity.type
_entity.pdbx_description
1 polymer ?
#
loop_
_entity_poly.entity_id
_entity_poly.type
_entity_poly.pdbx_seq_one_letter_code
_entity_poly.pdbx_strand_id
1 'polypeptide(L)'
;MNCSVKLQLSLYIKAIKGIGQTGKIQPVVLPLVWFEESGAMEGEPLQTFYTQLVLMPSVLHYAQYVLLALGCVLLLIPIIHQIRSQEKCYLFWSSSKKGSKDKEAIQAYSESLMTSAPKGTVLQEARL
;
A
#
# COMPACT_ATOMS: atom_id res chain seq x y z
N MET A 1 25.25 -24.19 -16.77
CA MET A 1 25.90 -25.31 -16.06
C MET A 1 25.58 -26.56 -16.85
N ASN A 2 26.60 -27.33 -17.23
CA ASN A 2 26.41 -28.59 -17.97
C ASN A 2 26.64 -29.73 -16.99
N CYS A 3 25.60 -30.51 -16.72
CA CYS A 3 25.69 -31.68 -15.86
C CYS A 3 25.33 -32.90 -16.70
N SER A 4 26.24 -33.86 -16.73
CA SER A 4 26.01 -35.17 -17.33
C SER A 4 26.12 -36.21 -16.23
N VAL A 5 25.03 -36.95 -16.01
CA VAL A 5 25.00 -38.08 -15.10
C VAL A 5 25.02 -39.35 -15.94
N LYS A 6 26.08 -40.13 -15.78
CA LYS A 6 26.27 -41.42 -16.45
C LYS A 6 26.10 -42.52 -15.42
N LEU A 7 25.11 -43.37 -15.63
CA LEU A 7 24.80 -44.48 -14.73
C LEU A 7 24.85 -45.80 -15.50
N GLN A 8 25.58 -46.77 -14.97
CA GLN A 8 25.67 -48.11 -15.53
C GLN A 8 24.94 -49.08 -14.61
N LEU A 9 23.98 -49.83 -15.16
CA LEU A 9 23.37 -50.95 -14.48
C LEU A 9 24.16 -52.23 -14.80
N SER A 10 24.73 -52.85 -13.77
CA SER A 10 25.42 -54.14 -13.89
C SER A 10 24.86 -55.15 -12.90
N LEU A 11 24.65 -56.38 -13.36
CA LEU A 11 24.21 -57.51 -12.54
C LEU A 11 25.41 -58.36 -12.13
N TYR A 12 25.48 -58.73 -10.86
CA TYR A 12 26.42 -59.72 -10.38
C TYR A 12 25.75 -61.09 -10.31
N ILE A 13 26.26 -62.06 -11.06
CA ILE A 13 25.70 -63.42 -11.14
C ILE A 13 26.73 -64.38 -10.56
N LYS A 14 26.28 -65.26 -9.65
CA LYS A 14 27.11 -66.29 -9.01
C LYS A 14 26.29 -67.55 -8.75
N ALA A 15 26.92 -68.72 -8.84
CA ALA A 15 26.31 -69.98 -8.44
C ALA A 15 25.91 -70.01 -6.94
N ILE A 16 24.65 -70.38 -6.66
CA ILE A 16 24.11 -70.58 -5.32
C ILE A 16 23.65 -72.04 -5.18
N LYS A 17 24.08 -72.70 -4.09
CA LYS A 17 23.66 -74.07 -3.76
C LYS A 17 22.16 -74.08 -3.47
N GLY A 18 21.40 -74.91 -4.20
CA GLY A 18 19.95 -75.06 -4.04
C GLY A 18 19.10 -74.50 -5.20
N ILE A 19 19.66 -73.69 -6.09
CA ILE A 19 18.96 -73.20 -7.30
C ILE A 19 19.60 -73.86 -8.54
N GLY A 20 18.90 -74.83 -9.14
CA GLY A 20 19.41 -75.61 -10.27
C GLY A 20 19.81 -74.77 -11.49
N GLN A 21 19.11 -73.66 -11.75
CA GLN A 21 19.42 -72.77 -12.89
C GLN A 21 20.76 -72.04 -12.79
N THR A 22 21.27 -71.84 -11.58
CA THR A 22 22.54 -71.09 -11.35
C THR A 22 23.75 -72.03 -11.18
N GLY A 23 23.56 -73.34 -11.37
CA GLY A 23 24.41 -74.41 -10.84
C GLY A 23 25.92 -74.28 -11.05
N LYS A 24 26.40 -74.12 -12.29
CA LYS A 24 27.85 -74.04 -12.62
C LYS A 24 28.30 -72.66 -13.12
N ILE A 25 27.53 -71.61 -12.86
CA ILE A 25 27.85 -70.27 -13.36
C ILE A 25 29.03 -69.71 -12.55
N GLN A 26 30.11 -69.35 -13.25
CA GLN A 26 31.25 -68.65 -12.64
C GLN A 26 30.85 -67.22 -12.25
N PRO A 27 31.37 -66.68 -11.13
CA PRO A 27 31.01 -65.34 -10.69
C PRO A 27 31.40 -64.30 -11.75
N VAL A 28 30.43 -63.57 -12.28
CA VAL A 28 30.63 -62.60 -13.35
C VAL A 28 29.75 -61.37 -13.16
N VAL A 29 30.27 -60.20 -13.54
CA VAL A 29 29.52 -58.94 -13.58
C VAL A 29 29.06 -58.73 -15.02
N LEU A 30 27.76 -58.81 -15.27
CA LEU A 30 27.18 -58.54 -16.59
C LEU A 30 26.70 -57.09 -16.65
N PRO A 31 27.29 -56.25 -17.52
CA PRO A 31 26.74 -54.95 -17.81
C PRO A 31 25.44 -55.12 -18.62
N LEU A 32 24.35 -54.50 -18.18
CA LEU A 32 23.07 -54.58 -18.87
C LEU A 32 22.84 -53.35 -19.75
N VAL A 33 22.80 -52.17 -19.12
CA VAL A 33 22.37 -50.93 -19.74
C VAL A 33 23.19 -49.77 -19.20
N TRP A 34 23.47 -48.81 -20.07
CA TRP A 34 24.08 -47.53 -19.75
C TRP A 34 23.05 -46.43 -19.95
N PHE A 35 22.81 -45.64 -18.92
CA PHE A 35 21.98 -44.45 -18.95
C PHE A 35 22.88 -43.23 -18.97
N GLU A 36 22.68 -42.38 -19.96
CA GLU A 36 23.29 -41.06 -20.01
C GLU A 36 22.17 -40.04 -19.99
N GLU A 37 22.07 -39.30 -18.89
CA GLU A 37 21.20 -38.14 -18.80
C GLU A 37 22.09 -36.90 -18.86
N SER A 38 22.05 -36.23 -20.02
CA SER A 38 22.75 -34.97 -20.25
C SER A 38 21.76 -33.82 -20.10
N GLY A 39 21.91 -33.03 -19.04
CA GLY A 39 21.19 -31.77 -18.84
C GLY A 39 22.03 -30.60 -19.33
N ALA A 40 21.72 -30.09 -20.52
CA ALA A 40 22.27 -28.83 -21.00
C ALA A 40 21.35 -27.68 -20.56
N MET A 41 21.73 -26.96 -19.50
CA MET A 41 21.17 -25.62 -19.28
C MET A 41 21.87 -24.66 -20.26
N GLU A 42 21.36 -24.60 -21.49
CA GLU A 42 21.75 -23.56 -22.47
C GLU A 42 21.47 -22.17 -21.88
N GLY A 43 22.27 -21.17 -22.24
CA GLY A 43 22.42 -19.92 -21.47
C GLY A 43 21.21 -18.96 -21.50
N GLU A 44 20.31 -19.09 -22.46
CA GLU A 44 19.11 -18.24 -22.63
C GLU A 44 18.08 -18.43 -21.49
N PRO A 45 17.72 -19.67 -21.08
CA PRO A 45 16.81 -19.88 -19.96
C PRO A 45 17.33 -19.33 -18.62
N LEU A 46 18.65 -19.28 -18.37
CA LEU A 46 19.18 -18.80 -17.09
C LEU A 46 18.91 -17.30 -16.85
N GLN A 47 19.09 -16.49 -17.90
CA GLN A 47 18.81 -15.05 -17.86
C GLN A 47 17.32 -14.76 -17.73
N THR A 48 16.48 -15.53 -18.44
CA THR A 48 15.02 -15.41 -18.35
C THR A 48 14.50 -15.87 -16.99
N PHE A 49 15.02 -16.95 -16.40
CA PHE A 49 14.68 -17.33 -15.02
C PHE A 49 15.13 -16.27 -14.02
N TYR A 50 16.33 -15.71 -14.14
CA TYR A 50 16.80 -14.67 -13.20
C TYR A 50 15.96 -13.39 -13.28
N THR A 51 15.60 -12.97 -14.50
CA THR A 51 14.73 -11.81 -14.70
C THR A 51 13.30 -12.06 -14.20
N GLN A 52 12.74 -13.25 -14.41
CA GLN A 52 11.38 -13.60 -13.99
C GLN A 52 11.27 -13.87 -12.49
N LEU A 53 12.23 -14.58 -11.87
CA LEU A 53 12.15 -14.99 -10.46
C LEU A 53 12.64 -13.94 -9.47
N VAL A 54 13.59 -13.08 -9.86
CA VAL A 54 14.27 -12.20 -8.89
C VAL A 54 14.06 -10.73 -9.24
N LEU A 55 14.27 -10.34 -10.49
CA LEU A 55 14.11 -8.93 -10.88
C LEU A 55 12.65 -8.51 -10.95
N MET A 56 11.78 -9.31 -11.56
CA MET A 56 10.37 -8.95 -11.75
C MET A 56 9.61 -8.72 -10.44
N PRO A 57 9.75 -9.58 -9.40
CA PRO A 57 9.11 -9.34 -8.10
C PRO A 57 9.68 -8.12 -7.38
N SER A 58 11.01 -7.94 -7.44
CA SER A 58 11.68 -6.82 -6.77
C SER A 58 11.25 -5.47 -7.34
N VAL A 59 11.24 -5.33 -8.66
CA VAL A 59 10.82 -4.10 -9.35
C VAL A 59 9.35 -3.78 -9.06
N LEU A 60 8.47 -4.79 -9.06
CA LEU A 60 7.05 -4.60 -8.78
C LEU A 60 6.83 -4.11 -7.35
N HIS A 61 7.63 -4.58 -6.39
CA HIS A 61 7.57 -4.14 -5.00
C HIS A 61 7.94 -2.66 -4.85
N TYR A 62 9.02 -2.22 -5.51
CA TYR A 62 9.38 -0.79 -5.52
C TYR A 62 8.33 0.06 -6.22
N ALA A 63 7.78 -0.41 -7.35
CA ALA A 63 6.71 0.29 -8.06
C ALA A 63 5.48 0.47 -7.17
N GLN A 64 5.11 -0.54 -6.38
CA GLN A 64 4.00 -0.47 -5.44
C GLN A 64 4.23 0.59 -4.36
N TYR A 65 5.44 0.68 -3.78
CA TYR A 65 5.76 1.71 -2.80
C TYR A 65 5.71 3.12 -3.40
N VAL A 66 6.22 3.30 -4.62
CA VAL A 66 6.16 4.58 -5.32
C VAL A 66 4.71 4.99 -5.57
N LEU A 67 3.87 4.07 -6.06
CA LEU A 67 2.46 4.33 -6.34
C LEU A 67 1.67 4.64 -5.06
N LEU A 68 1.97 3.93 -3.97
CA LEU A 68 1.35 4.16 -2.67
C LEU A 68 1.73 5.52 -2.09
N ALA A 69 3.02 5.89 -2.15
CA ALA A 69 3.49 7.19 -1.70
C ALA A 69 2.85 8.33 -2.51
N LEU A 70 2.79 8.18 -3.83
CA LEU A 70 2.14 9.15 -4.72
C LEU A 70 0.64 9.29 -4.41
N GLY A 71 -0.06 8.17 -4.20
CA GLY A 71 -1.49 8.18 -3.82
C GLY A 71 -1.72 8.89 -2.49
N CYS A 72 -0.85 8.67 -1.50
CA CYS A 72 -0.94 9.32 -0.20
C CYS A 72 -0.77 10.85 -0.32
N VAL A 73 0.25 11.31 -1.07
CA VAL A 73 0.47 12.73 -1.34
C VAL A 73 -0.75 13.34 -2.04
N LEU A 74 -1.29 12.66 -3.06
CA LEU A 74 -2.43 13.14 -3.83
C LEU A 74 -3.70 13.29 -2.98
N LEU A 75 -3.90 12.43 -1.96
CA LEU A 75 -5.00 12.54 -1.01
C LEU A 75 -4.77 13.63 0.05
N LEU A 76 -3.54 13.83 0.51
CA LEU A 76 -3.23 14.83 1.53
C LEU A 76 -3.40 16.26 1.02
N ILE A 77 -3.05 16.55 -0.24
CA ILE A 77 -3.17 17.88 -0.84
C ILE A 77 -4.59 18.49 -0.73
N PRO A 78 -5.68 17.82 -1.18
CA PRO A 78 -7.02 18.37 -1.08
C PRO A 78 -7.51 18.47 0.37
N ILE A 79 -7.11 17.54 1.25
CA ILE A 79 -7.46 17.60 2.67
C ILE A 79 -6.84 18.85 3.31
N ILE A 80 -5.56 19.10 3.08
CA ILE A 80 -4.86 20.29 3.58
C ILE A 80 -5.47 21.56 2.98
N HIS A 81 -5.80 21.54 1.68
CA HIS A 81 -6.46 22.66 1.03
C HIS A 81 -7.84 22.97 1.64
N GLN A 82 -8.64 21.94 1.92
CA GLN A 82 -9.95 22.09 2.57
C GLN A 82 -9.81 22.63 4.00
N ILE A 83 -8.86 22.11 4.79
CA ILE A 83 -8.60 22.61 6.16
C ILE A 83 -8.16 24.08 6.11
N ARG A 84 -7.22 24.44 5.24
CA ARG A 84 -6.76 25.84 5.05
C ARG A 84 -7.90 26.75 4.59
N SER A 85 -8.77 26.27 3.72
CA SER A 85 -9.95 27.01 3.28
C SER A 85 -10.97 27.16 4.39
N GLN A 86 -11.18 26.14 5.22
CA GLN A 86 -12.05 26.19 6.39
C GLN A 86 -11.51 27.13 7.45
N GLU A 87 -10.21 27.12 7.74
CA GLU A 87 -9.59 28.07 8.69
C GLU A 87 -9.76 29.52 8.21
N LYS A 88 -9.50 29.79 6.93
CA LYS A 88 -9.72 31.12 6.33
C LYS A 88 -11.19 31.51 6.33
N CYS A 89 -12.10 30.59 5.99
CA CYS A 89 -13.53 30.84 5.98
C CYS A 89 -14.08 31.02 7.40
N TYR A 90 -13.59 30.26 8.38
CA TYR A 90 -14.00 30.38 9.79
C TYR A 90 -13.49 31.67 10.42
N LEU A 91 -12.23 32.08 10.15
CA LEU A 91 -11.70 33.36 10.60
C LEU A 91 -12.39 34.54 9.89
N PHE A 92 -12.63 34.44 8.59
CA PHE A 92 -13.33 35.48 7.82
C PHE A 92 -14.80 35.60 8.21
N TRP A 93 -15.50 34.48 8.40
CA TRP A 93 -16.89 34.44 8.84
C TRP A 93 -17.04 34.86 10.31
N SER A 94 -16.09 34.51 11.18
CA SER A 94 -16.01 35.03 12.54
C SER A 94 -15.81 36.55 12.57
N SER A 95 -14.91 37.08 11.73
CA SER A 95 -14.71 38.54 11.61
C SER A 95 -15.93 39.26 11.05
N SER A 96 -16.60 38.69 10.05
CA SER A 96 -17.84 39.23 9.48
C SER A 96 -18.98 39.24 10.52
N LYS A 97 -19.11 38.14 11.28
CA LYS A 97 -20.12 38.01 12.36
C LYS A 97 -19.84 38.96 13.52
N LYS A 98 -18.57 39.26 13.82
CA LYS A 98 -18.18 40.25 14.84
C LYS A 98 -18.52 41.67 14.39
N GLY A 99 -18.18 42.04 13.15
CA GLY A 99 -18.52 43.35 12.58
C GLY A 99 -20.01 43.62 12.42
N SER A 100 -20.86 42.58 12.26
CA SER A 100 -22.32 42.74 12.25
C SER A 100 -22.88 43.08 13.63
N LYS A 101 -22.40 42.41 14.69
CA LYS A 101 -22.83 42.65 16.06
C LYS A 101 -22.42 44.02 16.58
N ASP A 102 -21.23 44.48 16.21
CA ASP A 102 -20.76 45.82 16.58
C ASP A 102 -21.63 46.92 15.94
N LYS A 103 -22.08 46.73 14.69
CA LYS A 103 -23.00 47.67 14.02
C LYS A 103 -24.41 47.68 14.63
N GLU A 104 -24.96 46.51 14.97
CA GLU A 104 -26.25 46.42 15.67
C GLU A 104 -26.19 47.02 17.09
N ALA A 105 -25.09 46.81 17.82
CA ALA A 105 -24.90 47.40 19.15
C ALA A 105 -24.74 48.92 19.11
N ILE A 106 -24.01 49.45 18.12
CA ILE A 106 -23.87 50.90 17.92
C ILE A 106 -25.22 51.51 17.51
N GLN A 107 -26.00 50.83 16.69
CA GLN A 107 -27.33 51.30 16.27
C GLN A 107 -28.34 51.28 17.43
N ALA A 108 -28.39 50.21 18.22
CA ALA A 108 -29.22 50.13 19.43
C ALA A 108 -28.82 51.17 20.50
N TYR A 109 -27.51 51.43 20.65
CA TYR A 109 -27.03 52.50 21.52
C TYR A 109 -27.47 53.88 21.03
N SER A 110 -27.38 54.13 19.72
CA SER A 110 -27.82 55.41 19.12
C SER A 110 -29.33 55.65 19.25
N GLU A 111 -30.17 54.61 19.15
CA GLU A 111 -31.61 54.70 19.39
C GLU A 111 -31.94 54.94 20.87
N SER A 112 -31.18 54.35 21.78
CA SER A 112 -31.34 54.58 23.22
C SER A 112 -30.95 56.01 23.65
N LEU A 113 -29.94 56.60 22.99
CA LEU A 113 -29.51 57.97 23.26
C LEU A 113 -30.51 59.01 22.75
N MET A 114 -31.20 58.71 21.63
CA MET A 114 -32.25 59.56 21.05
C MET A 114 -33.57 59.56 21.84
N THR A 115 -33.79 58.57 22.72
CA THR A 115 -35.03 58.42 23.50
C THR A 115 -34.91 58.87 24.96
N SER A 116 -33.75 59.39 25.37
CA SER A 116 -33.53 59.93 26.71
C SER A 116 -33.66 61.47 26.74
N ALA A 117 -34.89 61.97 26.91
CA ALA A 117 -35.17 63.33 27.40
C ALA A 117 -36.33 63.31 28.44
N PRO A 118 -36.35 64.22 29.42
CA PRO A 118 -36.58 63.88 30.83
C PRO A 118 -38.05 63.92 31.25
N LYS A 119 -38.45 62.99 32.14
CA LYS A 119 -39.73 63.07 32.87
C LYS A 119 -39.63 64.14 33.96
N GLY A 120 -40.16 65.33 33.68
CA GLY A 120 -40.44 66.38 34.65
C GLY A 120 -41.93 66.45 34.95
N THR A 121 -42.29 66.10 36.18
CA THR A 121 -43.64 66.11 36.77
C THR A 121 -44.09 67.54 37.10
N VAL A 122 -45.27 68.00 36.63
CA VAL A 122 -46.03 69.10 37.29
C VAL A 122 -47.55 68.96 37.03
N LEU A 123 -48.28 68.69 38.13
CA LEU A 123 -49.59 69.20 38.61
C LEU A 123 -50.59 69.81 37.60
N GLN A 124 -51.85 69.37 37.49
CA GLN A 124 -53.02 69.44 38.41
C GLN A 124 -54.01 70.55 37.96
N GLU A 125 -55.31 70.34 38.24
CA GLU A 125 -56.45 71.28 38.21
C GLU A 125 -57.12 71.53 36.84
N ALA A 126 -58.42 71.73 36.67
CA ALA A 126 -59.66 71.48 37.41
C ALA A 126 -60.83 71.85 36.45
N ARG A 127 -62.02 71.28 36.70
CA ARG A 127 -63.42 71.69 36.36
C ARG A 127 -63.63 72.85 35.35
N LEU A 128 -64.59 72.78 34.43
CA LEU A 128 -66.05 72.60 34.65
C LEU A 128 -66.74 72.26 33.32
#